data_AF-X0T2E0-F1
#
_entry.id   AF-X0T2E0-F1
#
_cell.length_a   1.000
_cell.length_b   1.000
_cell.length_c   1.000
_cell.angle_alpha   90.00
_cell.angle_beta   90.00
_cell.angle_gamma   90.00
#
_symmetry.space_group_name_H-M   'P 1'
#
loop_
_entity.id
_entity.type
_entity.pdbx_description
1 polymer ?
#
loop_
_entity_poly.entity_id
_entity_poly.type
_entity_poly.pdbx_seq_one_letter_code
_entity_poly.pdbx_strand_id
1 'polypeptide(L)'
;RKALSDSLGISQEDLAKKSRLEILKHQLQKSDTVLAALSKDHPIEIISFSTDAPNTESYTNVIGSLRRGSITQGASDTNVEKILTSLQGSGYETNLAGAIRDSLDRFQGRRLGAIVMLSDGQPASNAGDPTGQLATAIEYAKQRSVPRYSVLVGDPTPPRNLSVLALRTPREIRTKAKTTFTVLLGHRNLENEAVEVRIYRRKTEDGWPKNLAKQKPIASKTIKLIDPKNQSPGESPGVQSVKIELKPTEKKLGEYVYRALVVKREDERSGEDNHADAFVRLTDSKIRILLVSGDAGWEFQYIRNYFLRQPDLYRLSVWQQNADAEINQSASTGMKLTRLPKSLKELIDTGDGRDGASPTSKPTPRPVSTSQPTKTTGVAGKEEKIPPGYDVVILYDPSPTTGGFDRNFLKLLHEYVTVHRGGLCYIASNKHTFDVLRDPA
;
A
#
# COMPACT_ATOMS: atom_id res chain seq x y z
N ARG A 1 -14.06 23.20 19.82
CA ARG A 1 -15.21 22.39 20.27
C ARG A 1 -16.05 23.03 21.39
N LYS A 2 -15.55 23.29 22.61
CA LYS A 2 -16.35 23.80 23.74
C LYS A 2 -17.20 25.04 23.42
N ALA A 3 -16.60 26.12 22.93
CA ALA A 3 -17.33 27.34 22.57
C ALA A 3 -18.45 27.13 21.52
N LEU A 4 -18.23 26.20 20.57
CA LEU A 4 -19.23 25.85 19.56
C LEU A 4 -20.39 25.06 20.19
N SER A 5 -20.07 24.12 21.09
CA SER A 5 -21.06 23.35 21.88
C SER A 5 -21.90 24.27 22.77
N ASP A 6 -21.27 25.23 23.46
CA ASP A 6 -21.96 26.23 24.29
C ASP A 6 -22.89 27.12 23.45
N SER A 7 -22.41 27.60 22.29
CA SER A 7 -23.20 28.41 21.36
C SER A 7 -24.39 27.65 20.75
N LEU A 8 -24.19 26.37 20.44
CA LEU A 8 -25.25 25.51 19.90
C LEU A 8 -26.20 25.02 20.99
N GLY A 9 -25.81 25.03 22.26
CA GLY A 9 -26.63 24.49 23.36
C GLY A 9 -26.75 22.96 23.30
N ILE A 10 -25.73 22.28 22.75
CA ILE A 10 -25.66 20.81 22.66
C ILE A 10 -24.38 20.33 23.35
N SER A 11 -24.37 19.09 23.84
CA SER A 11 -23.17 18.52 24.46
C SER A 11 -22.01 18.39 23.46
N GLN A 12 -20.77 18.33 23.95
CA GLN A 12 -19.60 18.13 23.08
C GLN A 12 -19.62 16.75 22.38
N GLU A 13 -20.23 15.75 23.00
CA GLU A 13 -20.38 14.40 22.44
C GLU A 13 -21.42 14.39 21.30
N ASP A 14 -22.54 15.08 21.48
CA ASP A 14 -23.57 15.18 20.44
C ASP A 14 -23.09 16.04 19.27
N LEU A 15 -22.33 17.10 19.56
CA LEU A 15 -21.67 17.91 18.53
C LEU A 15 -20.71 17.06 17.67
N ALA A 16 -19.97 16.13 18.29
CA ALA A 16 -19.04 15.25 17.58
C ALA A 16 -19.74 14.24 16.64
N LYS A 17 -21.00 13.90 16.92
CA LYS A 17 -21.82 12.99 16.09
C LYS A 17 -22.51 13.69 14.92
N LYS A 18 -22.67 15.02 14.98
CA LYS A 18 -23.33 15.80 13.92
C LYS A 18 -22.38 16.09 12.76
N SER A 19 -22.90 15.96 11.54
CA SER A 19 -22.26 16.47 10.34
C SER A 19 -22.18 18.00 10.35
N ARG A 20 -21.25 18.58 9.57
CA ARG A 20 -21.13 20.04 9.43
C ARG A 20 -22.41 20.68 8.92
N LEU A 21 -23.15 19.99 8.06
CA LEU A 21 -24.44 20.44 7.56
C LEU A 21 -25.50 20.44 8.67
N GLU A 22 -25.56 19.42 9.51
CA GLU A 22 -26.47 19.40 10.66
C GLU A 22 -26.14 20.49 11.68
N ILE A 23 -24.84 20.77 11.89
CA ILE A 23 -24.39 21.90 12.72
C ILE A 23 -24.90 23.23 12.12
N LEU A 24 -24.76 23.41 10.80
CA LEU A 24 -25.25 24.59 10.09
C LEU A 24 -26.77 24.74 10.23
N LYS A 25 -27.52 23.68 9.93
CA LYS A 25 -28.99 23.68 10.02
C LYS A 25 -29.45 24.01 11.43
N HIS A 26 -28.85 23.37 12.43
CA HIS A 26 -29.16 23.63 13.83
C HIS A 26 -28.89 25.09 14.22
N GLN A 27 -27.79 25.67 13.75
CA GLN A 27 -27.49 27.07 14.02
C GLN A 27 -28.48 28.01 13.30
N LEU A 28 -28.89 27.71 12.06
CA LEU A 28 -29.81 28.55 11.29
C LEU A 28 -31.29 28.42 11.74
N GLN A 29 -31.67 27.35 12.45
CA GLN A 29 -33.03 27.14 12.97
C GLN A 29 -33.38 27.95 14.22
N LYS A 30 -32.40 28.43 14.97
CA LYS A 30 -32.68 29.17 16.22
C LYS A 30 -33.47 30.46 15.91
N SER A 31 -34.36 30.84 16.82
CA SER A 31 -35.21 32.03 16.67
C SER A 31 -34.42 33.34 16.79
N ASP A 32 -33.34 33.37 17.58
CA ASP A 32 -32.42 34.51 17.72
C ASP A 32 -31.22 34.44 16.74
N THR A 33 -31.48 34.00 15.50
CA THR A 33 -30.40 33.74 14.54
C THR A 33 -29.91 34.97 13.79
N VAL A 34 -28.73 34.79 13.18
CA VAL A 34 -28.20 35.67 12.15
C VAL A 34 -29.21 35.91 11.03
N LEU A 35 -29.98 34.90 10.61
CA LEU A 35 -31.02 35.08 9.60
C LEU A 35 -32.13 36.01 10.09
N ALA A 36 -32.61 35.84 11.32
CA ALA A 36 -33.61 36.73 11.92
C ALA A 36 -33.10 38.18 11.96
N ALA A 37 -31.89 38.38 12.48
CA ALA A 37 -31.24 39.68 12.57
C ALA A 37 -31.04 40.34 11.20
N LEU A 38 -30.54 39.60 10.20
CA LEU A 38 -30.35 40.11 8.84
C LEU A 38 -31.68 40.41 8.15
N SER A 39 -32.71 39.59 8.37
CA SER A 39 -33.99 39.74 7.70
C SER A 39 -34.70 41.01 8.13
N LYS A 40 -34.45 41.51 9.36
CA LYS A 40 -35.04 42.75 9.87
C LYS A 40 -34.79 43.93 8.93
N ASP A 41 -33.56 44.04 8.44
CA ASP A 41 -33.10 45.19 7.66
C ASP A 41 -32.90 44.87 6.17
N HIS A 42 -32.86 43.61 5.76
CA HIS A 42 -32.55 43.23 4.38
C HIS A 42 -33.41 42.07 3.86
N PRO A 43 -33.85 42.08 2.59
CA PRO A 43 -34.24 40.84 1.92
C PRO A 43 -33.02 39.93 1.77
N ILE A 44 -33.19 38.62 1.99
CA ILE A 44 -32.11 37.63 1.96
C ILE A 44 -32.39 36.64 0.83
N GLU A 45 -31.39 36.40 0.00
CA GLU A 45 -31.41 35.34 -1.01
C GLU A 45 -30.42 34.27 -0.57
N ILE A 46 -30.89 33.02 -0.50
CA ILE A 46 -30.11 31.88 -0.04
C ILE A 46 -29.78 31.02 -1.25
N ILE A 47 -28.49 30.77 -1.42
CA ILE A 47 -27.93 30.15 -2.60
C ILE A 47 -27.06 28.97 -2.17
N SER A 48 -27.30 27.79 -2.76
CA SER A 48 -26.38 26.65 -2.68
C SER A 48 -25.37 26.71 -3.82
N PHE A 49 -24.15 26.25 -3.55
CA PHE A 49 -23.03 26.26 -4.51
C PHE A 49 -22.39 24.87 -4.62
N SER A 50 -23.14 23.89 -5.10
CA SER A 50 -22.67 22.53 -5.36
C SER A 50 -23.61 21.84 -6.35
N THR A 51 -23.12 20.85 -7.08
CA THR A 51 -23.95 20.03 -7.99
C THR A 51 -23.47 18.58 -8.03
N ASP A 52 -24.43 17.66 -8.11
CA ASP A 52 -24.24 16.23 -8.35
C ASP A 52 -24.17 15.89 -9.86
N ALA A 53 -24.45 16.86 -10.73
CA ALA A 53 -24.47 16.69 -12.18
C ALA A 53 -23.66 17.81 -12.87
N PRO A 54 -22.33 17.81 -12.71
CA PRO A 54 -21.48 18.80 -13.36
C PRO A 54 -21.71 18.80 -14.89
N ASN A 55 -21.85 19.99 -15.47
CA ASN A 55 -22.19 20.28 -16.88
C ASN A 55 -23.68 20.21 -17.26
N THR A 56 -24.54 19.64 -16.43
CA THR A 56 -25.98 19.57 -16.69
C THR A 56 -26.76 20.60 -15.88
N GLU A 57 -26.32 20.85 -14.65
CA GLU A 57 -26.93 21.81 -13.75
C GLU A 57 -26.00 22.99 -13.48
N SER A 58 -26.61 24.14 -13.19
CA SER A 58 -25.88 25.30 -12.68
C SER A 58 -25.22 24.91 -11.36
N TYR A 59 -23.96 25.30 -11.20
CA TYR A 59 -23.22 25.08 -9.95
C TYR A 59 -23.82 25.88 -8.79
N THR A 60 -24.44 27.03 -9.10
CA THR A 60 -25.03 27.95 -8.15
C THR A 60 -26.54 27.98 -8.32
N ASN A 61 -27.29 27.60 -7.27
CA ASN A 61 -28.75 27.48 -7.30
C ASN A 61 -29.41 28.26 -6.15
N VAL A 62 -30.46 29.03 -6.46
CA VAL A 62 -31.26 29.71 -5.42
C VAL A 62 -32.16 28.69 -4.76
N ILE A 63 -31.97 28.47 -3.45
CA ILE A 63 -32.72 27.49 -2.67
C ILE A 63 -33.84 28.13 -1.84
N GLY A 64 -33.83 29.46 -1.73
CA GLY A 64 -34.98 30.23 -1.25
C GLY A 64 -34.66 31.70 -0.99
N SER A 65 -35.71 32.46 -0.74
CA SER A 65 -35.66 33.90 -0.51
C SER A 65 -36.46 34.26 0.74
N LEU A 66 -35.93 35.13 1.59
CA LEU A 66 -36.61 35.68 2.76
C LEU A 66 -36.87 37.17 2.53
N ARG A 67 -38.10 37.61 2.80
CA ARG A 67 -38.47 39.02 2.67
C ARG A 67 -37.94 39.80 3.87
N ARG A 68 -37.74 41.10 3.69
CA ARG A 68 -37.43 42.00 4.81
C ARG A 68 -38.54 41.89 5.87
N GLY A 69 -38.16 41.64 7.11
CA GLY A 69 -39.05 41.49 8.27
C GLY A 69 -39.85 40.20 8.30
N SER A 70 -39.52 39.18 7.49
CA SER A 70 -40.31 37.93 7.46
C SER A 70 -40.13 37.06 8.70
N ILE A 71 -38.98 37.13 9.36
CA ILE A 71 -38.70 36.35 10.58
C ILE A 71 -39.04 37.20 11.80
N THR A 72 -40.16 36.88 12.45
CA THR A 72 -40.56 37.48 13.72
C THR A 72 -40.16 36.58 14.90
N GLN A 73 -39.78 37.19 16.04
CA GLN A 73 -39.41 36.44 17.23
C GLN A 73 -40.57 35.55 17.69
N GLY A 74 -40.37 34.23 17.65
CA GLY A 74 -41.27 33.24 18.27
C GLY A 74 -42.10 32.35 17.33
N ALA A 75 -42.05 32.54 16.00
CA ALA A 75 -42.74 31.66 15.04
C ALA A 75 -41.73 30.87 14.19
N SER A 76 -41.95 29.56 14.05
CA SER A 76 -41.25 28.74 13.03
C SER A 76 -41.67 29.26 11.66
N ASP A 77 -40.81 30.04 11.00
CA ASP A 77 -41.08 30.53 9.66
C ASP A 77 -40.99 29.34 8.69
N THR A 78 -42.16 28.90 8.20
CA THR A 78 -42.30 27.78 7.26
C THR A 78 -41.40 27.90 6.03
N ASN A 79 -40.97 29.11 5.65
CA ASN A 79 -40.03 29.31 4.57
C ASN A 79 -38.59 28.96 4.97
N VAL A 80 -38.17 29.32 6.18
CA VAL A 80 -36.85 28.94 6.71
C VAL A 80 -36.76 27.42 6.83
N GLU A 81 -37.81 26.78 7.34
CA GLU A 81 -37.85 25.31 7.45
C GLU A 81 -37.75 24.61 6.09
N LYS A 82 -38.45 25.12 5.07
CA LYS A 82 -38.33 24.63 3.68
C LYS A 82 -36.91 24.79 3.13
N ILE A 83 -36.28 25.95 3.33
CA ILE A 83 -34.91 26.20 2.88
C ILE A 83 -33.91 25.26 3.56
N LEU A 84 -34.08 25.02 4.85
CA LEU A 84 -33.20 24.12 5.58
C LEU A 84 -33.40 22.66 5.19
N THR A 85 -34.62 22.30 4.78
CA THR A 85 -34.91 20.95 4.28
C THR A 85 -34.30 20.74 2.89
N SER A 86 -34.25 21.78 2.05
CA SER A 86 -33.65 21.72 0.71
C SER A 86 -32.11 21.73 0.70
N LEU A 87 -31.47 22.18 1.78
CA LEU A 87 -30.01 22.09 1.93
C LEU A 87 -29.53 20.63 1.98
N GLN A 88 -28.73 20.24 0.99
CA GLN A 88 -28.10 18.92 0.91
C GLN A 88 -26.56 19.05 0.88
N GLY A 89 -25.89 18.08 1.48
CA GLY A 89 -24.42 18.00 1.52
C GLY A 89 -23.90 17.08 0.43
N SER A 90 -24.28 17.34 -0.81
CA SER A 90 -23.93 16.55 -1.99
C SER A 90 -23.10 17.38 -2.98
N GLY A 91 -22.56 16.71 -4.00
CA GLY A 91 -21.75 17.28 -5.07
C GLY A 91 -20.25 16.97 -4.98
N TYR A 92 -19.59 17.10 -6.13
CA TYR A 92 -18.23 16.60 -6.36
C TYR A 92 -17.13 17.66 -6.16
N GLU A 93 -17.51 18.93 -6.03
CA GLU A 93 -16.58 20.06 -5.98
C GLU A 93 -17.06 21.12 -4.99
N THR A 94 -16.16 21.99 -4.55
CA THR A 94 -16.43 23.21 -3.78
C THR A 94 -15.82 24.41 -4.51
N ASN A 95 -16.59 25.00 -5.45
CA ASN A 95 -16.19 26.12 -6.30
C ASN A 95 -16.71 27.46 -5.74
N LEU A 96 -16.00 27.96 -4.73
CA LEU A 96 -16.28 29.25 -4.10
C LEU A 96 -16.19 30.43 -5.07
N ALA A 97 -15.28 30.35 -6.06
CA ALA A 97 -15.07 31.40 -7.04
C ALA A 97 -16.28 31.56 -7.96
N GLY A 98 -16.82 30.44 -8.45
CA GLY A 98 -18.07 30.38 -9.21
C GLY A 98 -19.24 30.96 -8.42
N ALA A 99 -19.42 30.51 -7.18
CA ALA A 99 -20.49 31.00 -6.30
C ALA A 99 -20.49 32.52 -6.13
N ILE A 100 -19.31 33.13 -5.95
CA ILE A 100 -19.17 34.59 -5.81
C ILE A 100 -19.53 35.29 -7.14
N ARG A 101 -18.98 34.83 -8.27
CA ARG A 101 -19.25 35.43 -9.58
C ARG A 101 -20.72 35.32 -9.96
N ASP A 102 -21.28 34.13 -9.86
CA ASP A 102 -22.68 33.85 -10.19
C ASP A 102 -23.63 34.67 -9.32
N SER A 103 -23.32 34.84 -8.03
CA SER A 103 -24.10 35.69 -7.14
C SER A 103 -24.04 37.16 -7.58
N LEU A 104 -22.85 37.67 -7.88
CA LEU A 104 -22.68 39.05 -8.34
C LEU A 104 -23.37 39.29 -9.68
N ASP A 105 -23.31 38.34 -10.59
CA ASP A 105 -23.88 38.43 -11.93
C ASP A 105 -25.40 38.33 -11.91
N ARG A 106 -25.96 37.41 -11.10
CA ARG A 106 -27.39 37.26 -10.89
C ARG A 106 -28.05 38.52 -10.32
N PHE A 107 -27.36 39.26 -9.46
CA PHE A 107 -27.86 40.49 -8.86
C PHE A 107 -27.32 41.76 -9.53
N GLN A 108 -26.79 41.66 -10.75
CA GLN A 108 -26.46 42.86 -11.54
C GLN A 108 -27.67 43.77 -11.68
N GLY A 109 -27.44 45.08 -11.55
CA GLY A 109 -28.50 46.09 -11.58
C GLY A 109 -29.30 46.24 -10.27
N ARG A 110 -29.08 45.37 -9.27
CA ARG A 110 -29.63 45.53 -7.91
C ARG A 110 -28.51 45.95 -6.96
N ARG A 111 -28.85 46.71 -5.91
CA ARG A 111 -27.89 47.06 -4.86
C ARG A 111 -27.70 45.87 -3.92
N LEU A 112 -26.64 45.10 -4.16
CA LEU A 112 -26.25 44.00 -3.29
C LEU A 112 -25.61 44.55 -2.00
N GLY A 113 -26.22 44.28 -0.85
CA GLY A 113 -25.76 44.80 0.45
C GLY A 113 -24.50 44.12 0.96
N ALA A 114 -24.43 42.80 0.84
CA ALA A 114 -23.26 41.98 1.18
C ALA A 114 -23.42 40.55 0.63
N ILE A 115 -22.31 39.82 0.57
CA ILE A 115 -22.29 38.36 0.39
C ILE A 115 -21.82 37.73 1.71
N VAL A 116 -22.62 36.82 2.27
CA VAL A 116 -22.23 36.03 3.44
C VAL A 116 -22.01 34.59 2.99
N MET A 117 -20.75 34.15 3.02
CA MET A 117 -20.34 32.81 2.61
C MET A 117 -20.29 31.88 3.82
N LEU A 118 -20.99 30.75 3.75
CA LEU A 118 -20.98 29.68 4.75
C LEU A 118 -20.28 28.46 4.13
N SER A 119 -19.10 28.11 4.63
CA SER A 119 -18.29 27.01 4.07
C SER A 119 -17.38 26.40 5.15
N ASP A 120 -16.95 25.15 4.99
CA ASP A 120 -15.91 24.53 5.83
C ASP A 120 -14.49 24.85 5.36
N GLY A 121 -14.34 25.67 4.31
CA GLY A 121 -13.13 26.45 4.04
C GLY A 121 -12.15 25.86 3.04
N GLN A 122 -12.42 24.68 2.48
CA GLN A 122 -11.51 24.05 1.51
C GLN A 122 -12.08 24.13 0.09
N PRO A 123 -11.59 25.03 -0.79
CA PRO A 123 -11.96 25.00 -2.18
C PRO A 123 -11.43 23.71 -2.82
N ALA A 124 -12.31 22.97 -3.45
CA ALA A 124 -12.00 21.73 -4.15
C ALA A 124 -12.63 21.82 -5.54
N SER A 125 -11.98 22.57 -6.45
CA SER A 125 -12.38 22.58 -7.86
C SER A 125 -11.47 21.64 -8.64
N ASN A 126 -12.04 20.77 -9.48
CA ASN A 126 -11.25 19.82 -10.27
C ASN A 126 -10.55 20.47 -11.47
N ALA A 127 -10.83 21.75 -11.75
CA ALA A 127 -10.29 22.51 -12.87
C ALA A 127 -9.39 23.67 -12.44
N GLY A 128 -8.12 23.63 -12.87
CA GLY A 128 -7.19 24.76 -12.85
C GLY A 128 -6.58 25.10 -11.47
N ASP A 129 -6.29 26.39 -11.26
CA ASP A 129 -5.79 26.97 -10.00
C ASP A 129 -6.96 27.52 -9.17
N PRO A 130 -7.47 26.78 -8.15
CA PRO A 130 -8.62 27.20 -7.35
C PRO A 130 -8.34 28.47 -6.55
N THR A 131 -7.08 28.64 -6.11
CA THR A 131 -6.66 29.78 -5.29
C THR A 131 -6.62 31.05 -6.11
N GLY A 132 -6.02 31.01 -7.30
CA GLY A 132 -6.02 32.13 -8.25
C GLY A 132 -7.42 32.48 -8.74
N GLN A 133 -8.26 31.49 -9.02
CA GLN A 133 -9.66 31.71 -9.39
C GLN A 133 -10.47 32.38 -8.28
N LEU A 134 -10.24 32.00 -7.02
CA LEU A 134 -10.88 32.64 -5.88
C LEU A 134 -10.38 34.08 -5.68
N ALA A 135 -9.06 34.31 -5.79
CA ALA A 135 -8.47 35.64 -5.68
C ALA A 135 -9.07 36.62 -6.71
N THR A 136 -9.22 36.17 -7.97
CA THR A 136 -9.83 36.98 -9.03
C THR A 136 -11.32 37.23 -8.79
N ALA A 137 -12.08 36.27 -8.26
CA ALA A 137 -13.48 36.47 -7.87
C ALA A 137 -13.63 37.48 -6.72
N ILE A 138 -12.71 37.46 -5.75
CA ILE A 138 -12.66 38.42 -4.64
C ILE A 138 -12.39 39.84 -5.15
N GLU A 139 -11.46 39.98 -6.10
CA GLU A 139 -11.16 41.30 -6.69
C GLU A 139 -12.33 41.83 -7.50
N TYR A 140 -13.00 40.97 -8.29
CA TYR A 140 -14.23 41.33 -9.01
C TYR A 140 -15.34 41.82 -8.06
N ALA A 141 -15.53 41.16 -6.93
CA ALA A 141 -16.47 41.58 -5.90
C ALA A 141 -16.08 42.94 -5.27
N LYS A 142 -14.79 43.20 -5.11
CA LYS A 142 -14.25 44.47 -4.57
C LYS A 142 -14.49 45.64 -5.52
N GLN A 143 -14.30 45.44 -6.83
CA GLN A 143 -14.58 46.44 -7.86
C GLN A 143 -16.06 46.87 -7.88
N ARG A 144 -16.97 45.98 -7.47
CA ARG A 144 -18.41 46.28 -7.30
C ARG A 144 -18.78 46.85 -5.93
N SER A 145 -17.80 47.12 -5.06
CA SER A 145 -18.01 47.63 -3.71
C SER A 145 -18.96 46.78 -2.86
N VAL A 146 -18.94 45.45 -3.05
CA VAL A 146 -19.76 44.51 -2.30
C VAL A 146 -18.97 43.95 -1.12
N PRO A 147 -19.40 44.22 0.14
CA PRO A 147 -18.84 43.60 1.32
C PRO A 147 -19.00 42.07 1.30
N ARG A 148 -17.99 41.35 1.81
CA ARG A 148 -17.98 39.89 1.86
C ARG A 148 -17.64 39.43 3.26
N TYR A 149 -18.44 38.54 3.82
CA TYR A 149 -18.21 37.94 5.13
C TYR A 149 -18.10 36.44 4.94
N SER A 150 -17.06 35.82 5.52
CA SER A 150 -16.89 34.37 5.50
C SER A 150 -17.11 33.83 6.89
N VAL A 151 -18.02 32.88 7.02
CA VAL A 151 -18.32 32.16 8.25
C VAL A 151 -17.89 30.72 8.04
N LEU A 152 -16.85 30.33 8.76
CA LEU A 152 -16.34 28.97 8.73
C LEU A 152 -17.25 28.05 9.55
N VAL A 153 -17.74 26.99 8.91
CA VAL A 153 -18.69 26.06 9.52
C VAL A 153 -18.03 24.71 9.73
N GLY A 154 -18.00 24.27 10.98
CA GLY A 154 -17.54 22.94 11.32
C GLY A 154 -16.86 22.91 12.68
N ASP A 155 -16.71 21.70 13.20
CA ASP A 155 -15.84 21.50 14.36
C ASP A 155 -14.38 21.64 13.92
N PRO A 156 -13.59 22.56 14.51
CA PRO A 156 -12.16 22.66 14.22
C PRO A 156 -11.40 21.41 14.65
N THR A 157 -11.97 20.59 15.54
CA THR A 157 -11.40 19.29 15.88
C THR A 157 -11.83 18.27 14.83
N PRO A 158 -10.92 17.75 14.00
CA PRO A 158 -11.28 16.78 12.98
C PRO A 158 -11.87 15.49 13.60
N PRO A 159 -12.74 14.77 12.89
CA PRO A 159 -13.35 13.56 13.41
C PRO A 159 -12.28 12.49 13.68
N ARG A 160 -12.58 11.59 14.63
CA ARG A 160 -11.78 10.41 14.88
C ARG A 160 -11.81 9.50 13.65
N ASN A 161 -10.67 8.97 13.27
CA ASN A 161 -10.55 8.10 12.10
C ASN A 161 -9.42 7.10 12.29
N LEU A 162 -9.64 5.84 11.92
CA LEU A 162 -8.64 4.80 11.93
C LEU A 162 -8.57 4.14 10.55
N SER A 163 -7.45 4.31 9.88
CA SER A 163 -7.26 3.89 8.49
C SER A 163 -6.08 2.92 8.35
N VAL A 164 -6.15 2.06 7.35
CA VAL A 164 -5.05 1.21 6.91
C VAL A 164 -4.52 1.81 5.61
N LEU A 165 -3.42 2.55 5.70
CA LEU A 165 -2.82 3.25 4.57
C LEU A 165 -2.18 2.28 3.57
N ALA A 166 -1.57 1.21 4.06
CA ALA A 166 -0.95 0.20 3.19
C ALA A 166 -0.70 -1.13 3.91
N LEU A 167 -0.67 -2.21 3.12
CA LEU A 167 -0.10 -3.50 3.51
C LEU A 167 1.14 -3.80 2.67
N ARG A 168 2.32 -3.81 3.29
CA ARG A 168 3.59 -4.11 2.62
C ARG A 168 4.05 -5.52 2.95
N THR A 169 4.32 -6.31 1.92
CA THR A 169 4.77 -7.70 2.01
C THR A 169 5.57 -8.06 0.76
N PRO A 170 6.50 -9.03 0.83
CA PRO A 170 7.13 -9.58 -0.37
C PRO A 170 6.09 -10.10 -1.36
N ARG A 171 6.34 -9.90 -2.66
CA ARG A 171 5.45 -10.38 -3.74
C ARG A 171 5.41 -11.91 -3.85
N GLU A 172 6.47 -12.57 -3.40
CA GLU A 172 6.56 -14.03 -3.34
C GLU A 172 6.95 -14.45 -1.93
N ILE A 173 6.16 -15.35 -1.34
CA ILE A 173 6.42 -15.92 -0.02
C ILE A 173 6.42 -17.45 -0.14
N ARG A 174 7.24 -18.09 0.70
CA ARG A 174 7.34 -19.55 0.72
C ARG A 174 6.44 -20.15 1.78
N THR A 175 5.83 -21.29 1.47
CA THR A 175 5.15 -22.09 2.49
C THR A 175 6.14 -22.49 3.57
N LYS A 176 5.70 -22.49 4.83
CA LYS A 176 6.47 -22.79 6.04
C LYS A 176 7.59 -21.79 6.40
N ALA A 177 7.86 -20.78 5.57
CA ALA A 177 8.80 -19.71 5.89
C ALA A 177 8.14 -18.62 6.74
N LYS A 178 8.85 -18.08 7.74
CA LYS A 178 8.40 -16.87 8.44
C LYS A 178 8.62 -15.66 7.54
N THR A 179 7.57 -14.86 7.34
CA THR A 179 7.60 -13.63 6.56
C THR A 179 6.98 -12.50 7.34
N THR A 180 7.58 -11.31 7.26
CA THR A 180 7.10 -10.12 7.96
C THR A 180 6.20 -9.28 7.06
N PHE A 181 4.96 -9.07 7.49
CA PHE A 181 4.01 -8.15 6.88
C PHE A 181 4.07 -6.83 7.64
N THR A 182 4.16 -5.71 6.92
CA THR A 182 4.19 -4.38 7.53
C THR A 182 2.91 -3.63 7.17
N VAL A 183 2.08 -3.39 8.16
CA VAL A 183 0.85 -2.61 8.02
C VAL A 183 1.15 -1.16 8.37
N LEU A 184 0.84 -0.23 7.47
CA LEU A 184 0.88 1.20 7.75
C LEU A 184 -0.51 1.62 8.22
N LEU A 185 -0.62 2.01 9.48
CA LEU A 185 -1.84 2.54 10.07
C LEU A 185 -1.77 4.06 10.08
N GLY A 186 -2.86 4.70 9.68
CA GLY A 186 -3.11 6.11 9.88
C GLY A 186 -4.21 6.29 10.92
N HIS A 187 -4.02 7.16 11.89
CA HIS A 187 -5.04 7.43 12.90
C HIS A 187 -5.15 8.93 13.18
N ARG A 188 -6.29 9.36 13.71
CA ARG A 188 -6.52 10.76 14.08
C ARG A 188 -7.34 10.83 15.35
N ASN A 189 -6.85 11.58 16.34
CA ASN A 189 -7.52 11.75 17.64
C ASN A 189 -7.80 10.42 18.37
N LEU A 190 -6.92 9.41 18.18
CA LEU A 190 -7.01 8.08 18.77
C LEU A 190 -5.74 7.72 19.56
N GLU A 191 -5.01 8.73 20.04
CA GLU A 191 -3.82 8.53 20.86
C GLU A 191 -4.14 7.66 22.09
N ASN A 192 -3.20 6.77 22.44
CA ASN A 192 -3.27 5.85 23.57
C ASN A 192 -4.35 4.77 23.48
N GLU A 193 -5.12 4.72 22.41
CA GLU A 193 -6.10 3.67 22.21
C GLU A 193 -5.44 2.39 21.68
N ALA A 194 -5.93 1.24 22.15
CA ALA A 194 -5.49 -0.06 21.68
C ALA A 194 -6.30 -0.48 20.46
N VAL A 195 -5.62 -0.82 19.37
CA VAL A 195 -6.22 -1.25 18.12
C VAL A 195 -5.69 -2.61 17.74
N GLU A 196 -6.60 -3.52 17.38
CA GLU A 196 -6.26 -4.82 16.82
C GLU A 196 -6.21 -4.75 15.29
N VAL A 197 -5.05 -5.02 14.72
CA VAL A 197 -4.88 -5.21 13.28
C VAL A 197 -5.05 -6.68 12.96
N ARG A 198 -5.96 -7.00 12.04
CA ARG A 198 -6.25 -8.37 11.61
C ARG A 198 -5.80 -8.59 10.18
N ILE A 199 -5.11 -9.70 9.92
CA ILE A 199 -4.73 -10.12 8.57
C ILE A 199 -5.62 -11.27 8.12
N TYR A 200 -6.25 -11.08 6.97
CA TYR A 200 -7.03 -12.08 6.26
C TYR A 200 -6.36 -12.41 4.93
N ARG A 201 -6.80 -13.52 4.32
CA ARG A 201 -6.36 -13.92 3.00
C ARG A 201 -7.49 -14.61 2.26
N ARG A 202 -7.51 -14.44 0.94
CA ARG A 202 -8.29 -15.22 -0.01
C ARG A 202 -7.45 -15.55 -1.24
N LYS A 203 -7.88 -16.50 -2.07
CA LYS A 203 -7.30 -16.64 -3.42
C LYS A 203 -7.69 -15.44 -4.27
N THR A 204 -6.88 -15.12 -5.28
CA THR A 204 -7.16 -13.99 -6.19
C THR A 204 -8.52 -14.12 -6.89
N GLU A 205 -8.93 -15.34 -7.23
CA GLU A 205 -10.19 -15.68 -7.91
C GLU A 205 -11.44 -15.49 -7.03
N ASP A 206 -11.30 -15.58 -5.70
CA ASP A 206 -12.44 -15.56 -4.78
C ASP A 206 -12.83 -14.12 -4.39
N GLY A 207 -14.09 -13.84 -4.07
CA GLY A 207 -14.50 -12.58 -3.45
C GLY A 207 -14.20 -12.53 -1.95
N TRP A 208 -14.09 -11.32 -1.37
CA TRP A 208 -14.12 -11.20 0.09
C TRP A 208 -15.54 -11.48 0.63
N PRO A 209 -15.69 -12.26 1.71
CA PRO A 209 -16.98 -12.51 2.33
C PRO A 209 -17.53 -11.22 2.96
N LYS A 210 -18.85 -11.01 2.89
CA LYS A 210 -19.52 -9.79 3.40
C LYS A 210 -19.22 -9.49 4.88
N ASN A 211 -19.05 -10.52 5.71
CA ASN A 211 -18.78 -10.40 7.15
C ASN A 211 -17.33 -10.79 7.50
N LEU A 212 -16.35 -10.31 6.72
CA LEU A 212 -14.94 -10.67 6.91
C LEU A 212 -14.44 -10.42 8.35
N ALA A 213 -14.85 -9.30 8.97
CA ALA A 213 -14.45 -8.95 10.33
C ALA A 213 -14.86 -9.98 11.40
N LYS A 214 -15.89 -10.80 11.14
CA LYS A 214 -16.35 -11.88 12.05
C LYS A 214 -15.63 -13.20 11.81
N GLN A 215 -14.88 -13.33 10.72
CA GLN A 215 -14.13 -14.55 10.44
C GLN A 215 -12.84 -14.60 11.26
N LYS A 216 -12.33 -15.82 11.44
CA LYS A 216 -11.06 -16.04 12.12
C LYS A 216 -9.92 -15.43 11.28
N PRO A 217 -9.16 -14.45 11.81
CA PRO A 217 -8.01 -13.91 11.10
C PRO A 217 -6.87 -14.94 11.08
N ILE A 218 -5.97 -14.80 10.12
CA ILE A 218 -4.77 -15.64 10.00
C ILE A 218 -3.73 -15.22 11.03
N ALA A 219 -3.60 -13.92 11.24
CA ALA A 219 -2.91 -13.34 12.38
C ALA A 219 -3.62 -12.07 12.80
N SER A 220 -3.48 -11.74 14.07
CA SER A 220 -3.81 -10.42 14.57
C SER A 220 -2.71 -9.91 15.48
N LYS A 221 -2.63 -8.59 15.62
CA LYS A 221 -1.71 -7.93 16.53
C LYS A 221 -2.36 -6.68 17.08
N THR A 222 -2.41 -6.59 18.40
CA THR A 222 -2.86 -5.40 19.10
C THR A 222 -1.69 -4.45 19.31
N ILE A 223 -1.90 -3.18 18.99
CA ILE A 223 -0.93 -2.11 19.19
C ILE A 223 -1.60 -0.93 19.89
N LYS A 224 -0.85 -0.21 20.72
CA LYS A 224 -1.27 1.08 21.25
C LYS A 224 -0.88 2.16 20.26
N LEU A 225 -1.83 3.02 19.89
CA LEU A 225 -1.62 4.12 18.98
C LEU A 225 -0.86 5.25 19.67
N ILE A 226 0.08 5.85 18.95
CA ILE A 226 0.93 6.93 19.44
C ILE A 226 0.86 8.07 18.41
N ASP A 227 0.66 9.30 18.90
CA ASP A 227 0.75 10.49 18.07
C ASP A 227 2.22 10.93 17.93
N PRO A 228 2.60 11.52 16.78
CA PRO A 228 3.93 12.11 16.62
C PRO A 228 4.19 13.16 17.72
N LYS A 229 5.35 13.06 18.37
CA LYS A 229 5.75 14.00 19.45
C LYS A 229 5.78 15.44 18.91
N ASN A 230 5.29 16.39 19.72
CA ASN A 230 5.24 17.84 19.47
C ASN A 230 4.14 18.35 18.52
N GLN A 231 2.98 17.70 18.45
CA GLN A 231 1.84 18.22 17.67
C GLN A 231 0.58 18.26 18.52
N SER A 232 -0.24 19.31 18.32
CA SER A 232 -1.51 19.42 19.02
C SER A 232 -2.47 18.32 18.54
N PRO A 233 -3.35 17.79 19.40
CA PRO A 233 -4.34 16.79 19.00
C PRO A 233 -5.14 17.23 17.76
N GLY A 234 -5.01 16.47 16.67
CA GLY A 234 -5.75 16.70 15.43
C GLY A 234 -5.02 17.53 14.36
N GLU A 235 -3.79 18.01 14.59
CA GLU A 235 -3.03 18.78 13.59
C GLU A 235 -2.43 17.91 12.47
N SER A 236 -2.00 16.69 12.77
CA SER A 236 -1.57 15.72 11.75
C SER A 236 -2.12 14.32 12.03
N PRO A 237 -2.37 13.52 10.97
CA PRO A 237 -2.66 12.11 11.17
C PRO A 237 -1.43 11.41 11.77
N GLY A 238 -1.62 10.70 12.88
CA GLY A 238 -0.60 9.81 13.42
C GLY A 238 -0.39 8.62 12.48
N VAL A 239 0.87 8.32 12.16
CA VAL A 239 1.21 7.19 11.27
C VAL A 239 2.11 6.21 12.01
N GLN A 240 1.72 4.93 12.02
CA GLN A 240 2.45 3.89 12.73
C GLN A 240 2.61 2.64 11.87
N SER A 241 3.83 2.10 11.82
CA SER A 241 4.12 0.83 11.15
C SER A 241 3.98 -0.34 12.12
N VAL A 242 3.12 -1.30 11.79
CA VAL A 242 2.91 -2.53 12.58
C VAL A 242 3.48 -3.72 11.83
N LYS A 243 4.53 -4.34 12.38
CA LYS A 243 5.12 -5.56 11.85
C LYS A 243 4.42 -6.78 12.43
N ILE A 244 3.91 -7.66 11.57
CA ILE A 244 3.24 -8.91 11.91
C ILE A 244 4.00 -10.06 11.21
N GLU A 245 4.53 -10.99 12.00
CA GLU A 245 5.17 -12.18 11.47
C GLU A 245 4.14 -13.26 11.15
N LEU A 246 4.20 -13.79 9.94
CA LEU A 246 3.31 -14.83 9.43
C LEU A 246 4.13 -16.01 8.93
N LYS A 247 3.68 -17.22 9.25
CA LYS A 247 4.19 -18.46 8.68
C LYS A 247 3.05 -19.14 7.90
N PRO A 248 3.00 -18.99 6.56
CA PRO A 248 2.02 -19.69 5.75
C PRO A 248 2.18 -21.20 5.93
N THR A 249 1.09 -21.93 6.14
CA THR A 249 1.10 -23.40 6.32
C THR A 249 0.23 -24.12 5.30
N GLU A 250 -0.16 -23.41 4.24
CA GLU A 250 -1.11 -23.90 3.26
C GLU A 250 -0.48 -24.93 2.34
N LYS A 251 -1.28 -25.95 2.02
CA LYS A 251 -0.93 -26.98 1.04
C LYS A 251 -1.18 -26.53 -0.41
N LYS A 252 -2.12 -25.61 -0.61
CA LYS A 252 -2.46 -25.10 -1.94
C LYS A 252 -1.56 -23.91 -2.26
N LEU A 253 -0.74 -24.05 -3.29
CA LEU A 253 0.12 -23.00 -3.82
C LEU A 253 -0.67 -22.14 -4.81
N GLY A 254 -0.15 -20.94 -5.11
CA GLY A 254 -0.75 -20.04 -6.08
C GLY A 254 -0.82 -18.60 -5.61
N GLU A 255 -1.68 -17.81 -6.25
CA GLU A 255 -1.82 -16.39 -5.99
C GLU A 255 -2.90 -16.10 -4.95
N TYR A 256 -2.55 -15.26 -3.99
CA TYR A 256 -3.37 -14.89 -2.86
C TYR A 256 -3.41 -13.37 -2.69
N VAL A 257 -4.56 -12.88 -2.23
CA VAL A 257 -4.73 -11.50 -1.77
C VAL A 257 -4.78 -11.52 -0.26
N TYR A 258 -3.84 -10.83 0.36
CA TYR A 258 -3.84 -10.56 1.80
C TYR A 258 -4.51 -9.22 2.05
N ARG A 259 -5.31 -9.14 3.11
CA ARG A 259 -5.96 -7.90 3.56
C ARG A 259 -5.60 -7.63 5.00
N ALA A 260 -5.04 -6.47 5.27
CA ALA A 260 -5.01 -5.92 6.62
C ALA A 260 -6.33 -5.17 6.84
N LEU A 261 -7.00 -5.47 7.96
CA LEU A 261 -8.29 -4.91 8.33
C LEU A 261 -8.23 -4.45 9.78
N VAL A 262 -8.73 -3.26 10.05
CA VAL A 262 -9.09 -2.80 11.39
C VAL A 262 -10.62 -2.72 11.48
N VAL A 263 -11.16 -3.06 12.65
CA VAL A 263 -12.62 -3.06 12.84
C VAL A 263 -13.11 -1.63 12.93
N LYS A 264 -14.11 -1.26 12.12
CA LYS A 264 -14.78 0.04 12.22
C LYS A 264 -15.34 0.21 13.63
N ARG A 265 -15.01 1.34 14.25
CA ARG A 265 -15.52 1.75 15.55
C ARG A 265 -16.81 2.57 15.43
N GLU A 266 -17.53 2.71 16.53
CA GLU A 266 -18.76 3.50 16.58
C GLU A 266 -18.51 5.01 16.44
N ASP A 267 -17.32 5.47 16.83
CA ASP A 267 -16.89 6.87 16.75
C ASP A 267 -16.24 7.24 15.41
N GLU A 268 -16.13 6.30 14.46
CA GLU A 268 -15.62 6.52 13.11
C GLU A 268 -16.74 6.84 12.11
N ARG A 269 -16.55 7.92 11.34
CA ARG A 269 -17.54 8.36 10.35
C ARG A 269 -17.64 7.37 9.18
N SER A 270 -16.51 6.99 8.60
CA SER A 270 -16.42 5.97 7.55
C SER A 270 -15.60 4.78 8.03
N GLY A 271 -15.76 3.63 7.37
CA GLY A 271 -14.90 2.46 7.58
C GLY A 271 -14.30 1.93 6.28
N GLU A 272 -14.42 2.71 5.20
CA GLU A 272 -14.00 2.29 3.85
C GLU A 272 -12.48 2.23 3.73
N ASP A 273 -11.78 3.12 4.43
CA ASP A 273 -10.32 3.20 4.52
C ASP A 273 -9.73 2.30 5.62
N ASN A 274 -10.54 1.47 6.28
CA ASN A 274 -10.11 0.59 7.37
C ASN A 274 -9.45 -0.70 6.86
N HIS A 275 -9.09 -0.77 5.58
CA HIS A 275 -8.42 -1.93 5.00
C HIS A 275 -7.44 -1.60 3.87
N ALA A 276 -6.43 -2.44 3.72
CA ALA A 276 -5.53 -2.41 2.57
C ALA A 276 -5.16 -3.83 2.12
N ASP A 277 -5.04 -4.00 0.80
CA ASP A 277 -4.78 -5.28 0.16
C ASP A 277 -3.34 -5.37 -0.38
N ALA A 278 -2.80 -6.58 -0.40
CA ALA A 278 -1.53 -6.90 -1.01
C ALA A 278 -1.58 -8.26 -1.73
N PHE A 279 -1.05 -8.28 -2.96
CA PHE A 279 -0.97 -9.49 -3.79
C PHE A 279 0.31 -10.25 -3.48
N VAL A 280 0.16 -11.54 -3.22
CA VAL A 280 1.27 -12.41 -2.84
C VAL A 280 1.15 -13.77 -3.54
N ARG A 281 2.23 -14.19 -4.17
CA ARG A 281 2.39 -15.54 -4.70
C ARG A 281 2.95 -16.45 -3.63
N LEU A 282 2.21 -17.50 -3.27
CA LEU A 282 2.65 -18.55 -2.37
C LEU A 282 3.28 -19.70 -3.17
N THR A 283 4.56 -19.95 -2.95
CA THR A 283 5.33 -21.02 -3.59
C THR A 283 5.91 -21.99 -2.55
N ASP A 284 6.25 -23.20 -2.97
CA ASP A 284 7.03 -24.17 -2.18
C ASP A 284 8.47 -24.29 -2.69
N SER A 285 8.90 -23.35 -3.53
CA SER A 285 10.23 -23.34 -4.12
C SER A 285 11.27 -23.25 -3.01
N LYS A 286 12.10 -24.28 -2.86
CA LYS A 286 13.23 -24.26 -1.94
C LYS A 286 14.34 -23.43 -2.54
N ILE A 287 15.04 -22.66 -1.70
CA ILE A 287 16.24 -21.94 -2.10
C ILE A 287 17.34 -22.97 -2.34
N ARG A 288 17.83 -23.04 -3.58
CA ARG A 288 18.89 -23.95 -3.99
C ARG A 288 20.23 -23.29 -3.74
N ILE A 289 21.03 -23.91 -2.88
CA ILE A 289 22.31 -23.38 -2.43
C ILE A 289 23.44 -24.29 -2.89
N LEU A 290 24.45 -23.71 -3.54
CA LEU A 290 25.74 -24.33 -3.74
C LEU A 290 26.70 -23.82 -2.66
N LEU A 291 27.09 -24.67 -1.72
CA LEU A 291 28.08 -24.35 -0.69
C LEU A 291 29.42 -24.99 -1.06
N VAL A 292 30.41 -24.15 -1.38
CA VAL A 292 31.77 -24.55 -1.73
C VAL A 292 32.71 -24.20 -0.60
N SER A 293 33.60 -25.12 -0.22
CA SER A 293 34.62 -24.88 0.80
C SER A 293 35.96 -25.50 0.43
N GLY A 294 37.06 -24.82 0.76
CA GLY A 294 38.40 -25.40 0.68
C GLY A 294 38.61 -26.54 1.70
N ASP A 295 37.96 -26.45 2.86
CA ASP A 295 38.17 -27.38 3.98
C ASP A 295 36.90 -27.74 4.77
N ALA A 296 37.06 -28.60 5.79
CA ALA A 296 36.01 -28.98 6.75
C ALA A 296 35.97 -28.11 8.01
N GLY A 297 36.32 -26.82 7.93
CA GLY A 297 36.37 -25.91 9.09
C GLY A 297 35.07 -25.87 9.90
N TRP A 298 35.15 -25.44 11.17
CA TRP A 298 34.01 -25.44 12.09
C TRP A 298 32.85 -24.58 11.57
N GLU A 299 33.16 -23.42 10.99
CA GLU A 299 32.19 -22.49 10.41
C GLU A 299 31.48 -23.09 9.19
N PHE A 300 32.22 -23.77 8.32
CA PHE A 300 31.64 -24.50 7.19
C PHE A 300 30.67 -25.59 7.67
N GLN A 301 31.09 -26.39 8.67
CA GLN A 301 30.22 -27.40 9.27
C GLN A 301 28.98 -26.79 9.91
N TYR A 302 29.12 -25.65 10.59
CA TYR A 302 28.02 -24.92 11.20
C TYR A 302 27.00 -24.44 10.15
N ILE A 303 27.47 -23.79 9.08
CA ILE A 303 26.62 -23.29 7.98
C ILE A 303 25.91 -24.46 7.29
N ARG A 304 26.65 -25.53 6.95
CA ARG A 304 26.09 -26.76 6.39
C ARG A 304 24.98 -27.32 7.28
N ASN A 305 25.25 -27.51 8.57
CA ASN A 305 24.29 -28.08 9.52
C ASN A 305 23.10 -27.13 9.77
N TYR A 306 23.28 -25.82 9.65
CA TYR A 306 22.19 -24.84 9.71
C TYR A 306 21.20 -25.06 8.55
N PHE A 307 21.69 -25.16 7.31
CA PHE A 307 20.83 -25.40 6.15
C PHE A 307 20.17 -26.79 6.19
N LEU A 308 20.92 -27.83 6.58
CA LEU A 308 20.40 -29.19 6.69
C LEU A 308 19.27 -29.33 7.73
N ARG A 309 19.28 -28.50 8.79
CA ARG A 309 18.19 -28.44 9.79
C ARG A 309 16.91 -27.77 9.27
N GLN A 310 16.95 -27.12 8.12
CA GLN A 310 15.80 -26.44 7.51
C GLN A 310 15.50 -26.97 6.10
N PRO A 311 15.24 -28.29 5.94
CA PRO A 311 15.05 -28.92 4.63
C PRO A 311 13.77 -28.47 3.92
N ASP A 312 12.85 -27.82 4.63
CA ASP A 312 11.65 -27.20 4.06
C ASP A 312 11.95 -25.91 3.29
N LEU A 313 13.06 -25.22 3.61
CA LEU A 313 13.41 -23.92 3.03
C LEU A 313 14.58 -24.02 2.05
N TYR A 314 15.57 -24.84 2.37
CA TYR A 314 16.80 -24.93 1.61
C TYR A 314 16.97 -26.30 0.97
N ARG A 315 17.61 -26.29 -0.20
CA ARG A 315 18.14 -27.48 -0.86
C ARG A 315 19.63 -27.26 -1.05
N LEU A 316 20.45 -28.06 -0.38
CA LEU A 316 21.88 -27.80 -0.26
C LEU A 316 22.68 -28.79 -1.12
N SER A 317 23.56 -28.26 -1.98
CA SER A 317 24.70 -28.99 -2.54
C SER A 317 25.95 -28.56 -1.81
N VAL A 318 26.76 -29.52 -1.38
CA VAL A 318 28.02 -29.28 -0.68
C VAL A 318 29.17 -29.76 -1.54
N TRP A 319 30.15 -28.89 -1.74
CA TRP A 319 31.41 -29.22 -2.39
C TRP A 319 32.59 -28.80 -1.50
N GLN A 320 33.11 -29.75 -0.74
CA GLN A 320 34.34 -29.59 0.02
C GLN A 320 35.51 -30.08 -0.84
N GLN A 321 36.44 -29.19 -1.19
CA GLN A 321 37.49 -29.43 -2.19
C GLN A 321 38.56 -30.42 -1.74
N ASN A 322 38.82 -30.52 -0.44
CA ASN A 322 39.75 -31.48 0.15
C ASN A 322 39.09 -32.79 0.62
N ALA A 323 37.81 -33.02 0.29
CA ALA A 323 37.08 -34.22 0.66
C ALA A 323 36.86 -35.16 -0.53
N ASP A 324 36.78 -36.45 -0.23
CA ASP A 324 36.37 -37.46 -1.20
C ASP A 324 34.92 -37.24 -1.68
N ALA A 325 34.64 -37.66 -2.92
CA ALA A 325 33.33 -37.50 -3.54
C ALA A 325 32.19 -38.12 -2.71
N GLU A 326 32.43 -39.21 -1.97
CA GLU A 326 31.43 -39.85 -1.11
C GLU A 326 31.02 -38.97 0.09
N ILE A 327 31.96 -38.19 0.63
CA ILE A 327 31.73 -37.25 1.73
C ILE A 327 30.87 -36.07 1.24
N ASN A 328 31.16 -35.54 0.05
CA ASN A 328 30.36 -34.49 -0.58
C ASN A 328 28.93 -34.95 -0.92
N GLN A 329 28.78 -36.20 -1.36
CA GLN A 329 27.47 -36.79 -1.67
C GLN A 329 26.61 -37.04 -0.43
N SER A 330 27.21 -37.42 0.71
CA SER A 330 26.49 -37.63 1.97
C SER A 330 26.14 -36.31 2.67
N ALA A 331 26.95 -35.26 2.47
CA ALA A 331 26.72 -33.92 3.00
C ALA A 331 25.62 -33.12 2.27
N SER A 332 25.18 -33.57 1.09
CA SER A 332 24.22 -32.86 0.23
C SER A 332 22.79 -33.37 0.39
N THR A 333 21.79 -32.48 0.33
CA THR A 333 20.36 -32.84 0.42
C THR A 333 19.67 -32.78 -0.94
N GLY A 334 19.52 -33.94 -1.58
CA GLY A 334 18.80 -34.09 -2.85
C GLY A 334 19.53 -33.54 -4.09
N MET A 335 20.66 -32.84 -3.91
CA MET A 335 21.50 -32.27 -4.97
C MET A 335 22.96 -32.73 -4.77
N LYS A 336 23.24 -33.97 -5.14
CA LYS A 336 24.57 -34.57 -5.00
C LYS A 336 25.47 -34.13 -6.14
N LEU A 337 26.62 -33.55 -5.83
CA LEU A 337 27.62 -33.14 -6.81
C LEU A 337 28.73 -34.18 -6.91
N THR A 338 29.15 -34.48 -8.15
CA THR A 338 30.38 -35.23 -8.45
C THR A 338 31.54 -34.30 -8.78
N ARG A 339 31.25 -33.08 -9.24
CA ARG A 339 32.19 -32.00 -9.56
C ARG A 339 31.49 -30.64 -9.46
N LEU A 340 32.28 -29.56 -9.47
CA LEU A 340 31.72 -28.21 -9.62
C LEU A 340 31.11 -28.00 -11.02
N PRO A 341 30.11 -27.09 -11.14
CA PRO A 341 29.55 -26.69 -12.43
C PRO A 341 30.61 -26.17 -13.40
N LYS A 342 30.64 -26.69 -14.63
CA LYS A 342 31.59 -26.29 -15.69
C LYS A 342 30.97 -25.43 -16.77
N SER A 343 29.64 -25.31 -16.78
CA SER A 343 28.90 -24.46 -17.70
C SER A 343 27.85 -23.66 -16.96
N LEU A 344 27.46 -22.52 -17.54
CA LEU A 344 26.42 -21.66 -16.95
C LEU A 344 25.10 -22.41 -16.80
N LYS A 345 24.76 -23.27 -17.77
CA LYS A 345 23.57 -24.13 -17.76
C LYS A 345 23.49 -25.08 -16.56
N GLU A 346 24.64 -25.51 -16.02
CA GLU A 346 24.69 -26.31 -14.79
C GLU A 346 24.48 -25.44 -13.54
N LEU A 347 24.86 -24.16 -13.60
CA LEU A 347 24.77 -23.20 -12.49
C LEU A 347 23.38 -22.54 -12.38
N ILE A 348 22.68 -22.36 -13.51
CA ILE A 348 21.34 -21.78 -13.59
C ILE A 348 20.28 -22.86 -13.85
N ASP A 349 19.04 -22.59 -13.44
CA ASP A 349 17.92 -23.45 -13.80
C ASP A 349 17.42 -23.10 -15.20
N THR A 350 17.79 -23.89 -16.21
CA THR A 350 17.30 -23.66 -17.58
C THR A 350 15.90 -24.20 -17.84
N GLY A 351 15.25 -24.85 -16.86
CA GLY A 351 13.84 -25.26 -16.97
C GLY A 351 13.56 -26.45 -17.89
N ASP A 352 14.57 -27.20 -18.33
CA ASP A 352 14.44 -28.35 -19.27
C ASP A 352 13.72 -29.60 -18.67
N GLY A 353 13.03 -29.45 -17.53
CA GLY A 353 12.22 -30.49 -16.90
C GLY A 353 10.79 -30.06 -16.57
N ARG A 354 10.29 -28.95 -17.12
CA ARG A 354 8.86 -28.63 -17.08
C ARG A 354 8.18 -29.24 -18.31
N ASP A 355 7.51 -30.37 -18.08
CA ASP A 355 6.54 -30.90 -19.04
C ASP A 355 5.52 -29.81 -19.41
N GLY A 356 5.51 -29.48 -20.70
CA GLY A 356 4.34 -29.08 -21.48
C GLY A 356 3.72 -27.71 -21.20
N ALA A 357 4.29 -26.65 -21.79
CA ALA A 357 3.54 -25.66 -22.59
C ALA A 357 4.49 -24.56 -23.09
N SER A 358 4.85 -24.62 -24.37
CA SER A 358 5.49 -23.51 -25.10
C SER A 358 4.43 -22.84 -25.96
N PRO A 359 4.34 -21.50 -26.03
CA PRO A 359 3.59 -20.84 -27.10
C PRO A 359 4.51 -20.18 -28.13
N THR A 360 4.07 -20.28 -29.39
CA THR A 360 4.43 -19.54 -30.63
C THR A 360 5.70 -20.00 -31.40
N SER A 361 5.60 -20.78 -32.50
CA SER A 361 5.16 -20.50 -33.90
C SER A 361 6.16 -19.59 -34.66
N LYS A 362 6.74 -19.88 -35.84
CA LYS A 362 6.35 -20.63 -37.07
C LYS A 362 7.64 -20.93 -37.94
N PRO A 363 7.58 -21.50 -39.17
CA PRO A 363 8.45 -22.62 -39.59
C PRO A 363 9.49 -22.29 -40.70
N THR A 364 10.52 -23.13 -40.86
CA THR A 364 11.32 -23.20 -42.10
C THR A 364 11.79 -24.65 -42.37
N PRO A 365 11.95 -25.06 -43.64
CA PRO A 365 11.94 -26.47 -44.04
C PRO A 365 13.33 -27.13 -44.02
N ARG A 366 13.34 -28.45 -43.81
CA ARG A 366 14.43 -29.39 -44.17
C ARG A 366 14.38 -29.67 -45.69
N PRO A 367 15.41 -30.26 -46.36
CA PRO A 367 16.36 -31.30 -45.87
C PRO A 367 17.84 -31.04 -46.31
N VAL A 368 18.86 -31.83 -45.98
CA VAL A 368 19.22 -33.14 -46.57
C VAL A 368 20.25 -33.89 -45.70
N SER A 369 20.07 -35.20 -45.72
CA SER A 369 20.85 -36.30 -45.14
C SER A 369 22.22 -36.50 -45.78
N THR A 370 23.23 -36.83 -44.96
CA THR A 370 24.24 -37.84 -45.34
C THR A 370 24.76 -38.56 -44.11
N SER A 371 24.50 -39.87 -44.08
CA SER A 371 25.13 -40.92 -43.29
C SER A 371 26.62 -41.06 -43.67
N GLN A 372 27.55 -41.50 -42.81
CA GLN A 372 27.73 -42.88 -42.34
C GLN A 372 28.80 -42.96 -41.21
N PRO A 373 28.95 -44.13 -40.55
CA PRO A 373 29.44 -44.23 -39.18
C PRO A 373 30.91 -44.70 -39.07
N THR A 374 31.53 -44.39 -37.93
CA THR A 374 32.67 -45.16 -37.41
C THR A 374 32.40 -45.52 -35.96
N LYS A 375 32.18 -46.82 -35.72
CA LYS A 375 32.21 -47.43 -34.39
C LYS A 375 33.66 -47.45 -33.91
N THR A 376 33.90 -46.80 -32.77
CA THR A 376 35.04 -47.14 -31.92
C THR A 376 34.49 -47.38 -30.53
N THR A 377 34.60 -48.63 -30.10
CA THR A 377 34.31 -49.12 -28.76
C THR A 377 35.14 -48.37 -27.72
N GLY A 378 34.49 -47.59 -26.88
CA GLY A 378 35.05 -46.97 -25.69
C GLY A 378 34.06 -47.13 -24.54
N VAL A 379 34.55 -47.65 -23.42
CA VAL A 379 33.80 -47.98 -22.20
C VAL A 379 32.92 -46.80 -21.77
N ALA A 380 31.61 -47.04 -21.63
CA ALA A 380 30.65 -46.05 -21.16
C ALA A 380 30.95 -45.66 -19.70
N GLY A 381 31.59 -44.49 -19.52
CA GLY A 381 31.67 -43.84 -18.22
C GLY A 381 30.27 -43.45 -17.75
N LYS A 382 29.93 -43.77 -16.50
CA LYS A 382 28.67 -43.34 -15.86
C LYS A 382 28.49 -41.82 -16.04
N GLU A 383 27.38 -41.40 -16.65
CA GLU A 383 27.04 -39.98 -16.75
C GLU A 383 26.98 -39.35 -15.36
N GLU A 384 27.82 -38.33 -15.14
CA GLU A 384 27.89 -37.54 -13.92
C GLU A 384 26.60 -36.72 -13.75
N LYS A 385 25.77 -37.08 -12.76
CA LYS A 385 24.53 -36.37 -12.46
C LYS A 385 24.82 -35.09 -11.68
N ILE A 386 24.74 -33.94 -12.35
CA ILE A 386 24.75 -32.62 -11.72
C ILE A 386 23.31 -32.12 -11.57
N PRO A 387 22.88 -31.71 -10.37
CA PRO A 387 21.54 -31.19 -10.12
C PRO A 387 21.36 -29.81 -10.79
N PRO A 388 20.20 -29.53 -11.42
CA PRO A 388 20.02 -28.29 -12.17
C PRO A 388 19.75 -27.08 -11.29
N GLY A 389 20.60 -26.05 -11.44
CA GLY A 389 20.33 -24.66 -11.09
C GLY A 389 20.42 -24.29 -9.61
N TYR A 390 21.07 -23.15 -9.34
CA TYR A 390 21.25 -22.58 -8.01
C TYR A 390 20.67 -21.17 -7.92
N ASP A 391 20.10 -20.82 -6.78
CA ASP A 391 19.60 -19.47 -6.50
C ASP A 391 20.66 -18.64 -5.74
N VAL A 392 21.53 -19.32 -4.97
CA VAL A 392 22.67 -18.72 -4.27
C VAL A 392 23.90 -19.65 -4.32
N VAL A 393 25.07 -19.06 -4.56
CA VAL A 393 26.38 -19.71 -4.37
C VAL A 393 27.06 -19.08 -3.15
N ILE A 394 27.48 -19.93 -2.21
CA ILE A 394 28.24 -19.55 -1.02
C ILE A 394 29.63 -20.17 -1.13
N LEU A 395 30.65 -19.32 -1.14
CA LEU A 395 32.05 -19.70 -1.18
C LEU A 395 32.65 -19.43 0.21
N TYR A 396 32.99 -20.49 0.95
CA TYR A 396 33.70 -20.39 2.22
C TYR A 396 35.17 -20.73 2.02
N ASP A 397 36.03 -19.71 2.07
CA ASP A 397 37.48 -19.84 1.88
C ASP A 397 37.88 -20.86 0.81
N PRO A 398 37.41 -20.71 -0.44
CA PRO A 398 37.64 -21.70 -1.49
C PRO A 398 39.13 -21.77 -1.83
N SER A 399 39.64 -23.00 -1.98
CA SER A 399 41.00 -23.24 -2.46
C SER A 399 41.07 -23.05 -3.98
N PRO A 400 42.01 -22.26 -4.53
CA PRO A 400 42.19 -22.18 -5.97
C PRO A 400 42.74 -23.52 -6.50
N THR A 401 41.94 -24.23 -7.30
CA THR A 401 42.24 -25.59 -7.78
C THR A 401 41.99 -25.70 -9.27
N THR A 402 42.89 -26.35 -10.03
CA THR A 402 42.69 -26.65 -11.46
C THR A 402 41.47 -27.56 -11.66
N GLY A 403 40.46 -27.08 -12.39
CA GLY A 403 39.23 -27.84 -12.68
C GLY A 403 38.13 -27.76 -11.61
N GLY A 404 38.32 -26.90 -10.59
CA GLY A 404 37.34 -26.63 -9.54
C GLY A 404 37.04 -25.13 -9.43
N PHE A 405 37.51 -24.50 -8.35
CA PHE A 405 37.49 -23.04 -8.21
C PHE A 405 38.62 -22.42 -9.05
N ASP A 406 38.43 -22.39 -10.36
CA ASP A 406 39.38 -21.88 -11.36
C ASP A 406 38.86 -20.64 -12.09
N ARG A 407 39.68 -20.08 -13.00
CA ARG A 407 39.29 -18.93 -13.83
C ARG A 407 38.01 -19.15 -14.64
N ASN A 408 37.72 -20.39 -15.05
CA ASN A 408 36.50 -20.69 -15.79
C ASN A 408 35.29 -20.58 -14.86
N PHE A 409 35.34 -21.21 -13.69
CA PHE A 409 34.27 -21.10 -12.70
C PHE A 409 34.04 -19.66 -12.23
N LEU A 410 35.10 -18.86 -12.07
CA LEU A 410 34.98 -17.42 -11.78
C LEU A 410 34.24 -16.65 -12.89
N LYS A 411 34.49 -16.96 -14.16
CA LYS A 411 33.73 -16.39 -15.28
C LYS A 411 32.25 -16.77 -15.23
N LEU A 412 31.95 -18.03 -14.90
CA LEU A 412 30.57 -18.49 -14.72
C LEU A 412 29.86 -17.76 -13.57
N LEU A 413 30.55 -17.57 -12.44
CA LEU A 413 30.00 -16.81 -11.30
C LEU A 413 29.76 -15.34 -11.66
N HIS A 414 30.66 -14.74 -12.44
CA HIS A 414 30.48 -13.37 -12.92
C HIS A 414 29.19 -13.25 -13.74
N GLU A 415 28.99 -14.12 -14.74
CA GLU A 415 27.78 -14.12 -15.57
C GLU A 415 26.51 -14.48 -14.78
N TYR A 416 26.61 -15.42 -13.84
CA TYR A 416 25.53 -15.79 -12.92
C TYR A 416 25.01 -14.60 -12.11
N VAL A 417 25.91 -13.76 -11.59
CA VAL A 417 25.53 -12.59 -10.79
C VAL A 417 25.04 -11.45 -11.69
N THR A 418 25.76 -11.13 -12.77
CA THR A 418 25.48 -9.94 -13.59
C THR A 418 24.29 -10.12 -14.53
N VAL A 419 24.13 -11.30 -15.13
CA VAL A 419 23.07 -11.58 -16.11
C VAL A 419 21.87 -12.24 -15.44
N HIS A 420 22.08 -13.24 -14.59
CA HIS A 420 21.00 -14.05 -14.02
C HIS A 420 20.54 -13.61 -12.63
N ARG A 421 21.16 -12.56 -12.06
CA ARG A 421 20.86 -12.02 -10.72
C ARG A 421 20.94 -13.09 -9.62
N GLY A 422 21.82 -14.07 -9.81
CA GLY A 422 22.10 -15.09 -8.81
C GLY A 422 22.77 -14.50 -7.58
N GLY A 423 22.46 -15.05 -6.40
CA GLY A 423 23.10 -14.61 -5.17
C GLY A 423 24.52 -15.16 -5.06
N LEU A 424 25.50 -14.32 -4.76
CA LEU A 424 26.87 -14.74 -4.46
C LEU A 424 27.29 -14.23 -3.09
N CYS A 425 27.76 -15.14 -2.24
CA CYS A 425 28.31 -14.82 -0.93
C CYS A 425 29.73 -15.40 -0.84
N TYR A 426 30.73 -14.55 -0.66
CA TYR A 426 32.11 -14.96 -0.40
C TYR A 426 32.43 -14.71 1.08
N ILE A 427 32.78 -15.77 1.80
CA ILE A 427 33.17 -15.75 3.20
C ILE A 427 34.68 -15.98 3.25
N ALA A 428 35.41 -14.91 3.53
CA ALA A 428 36.86 -14.95 3.66
C ALA A 428 37.29 -15.70 4.92
N SER A 429 38.36 -16.49 4.83
CA SER A 429 39.05 -17.04 5.98
C SER A 429 40.57 -17.03 5.75
N ASN A 430 41.34 -17.62 6.66
CA ASN A 430 42.78 -17.47 6.74
C ASN A 430 43.58 -18.50 5.92
N LYS A 431 42.95 -19.47 5.24
CA LYS A 431 43.68 -20.54 4.55
C LYS A 431 43.91 -20.27 3.08
N HIS A 432 42.89 -19.81 2.36
CA HIS A 432 42.97 -19.72 0.89
C HIS A 432 42.64 -18.34 0.33
N THR A 433 41.90 -17.53 1.06
CA THR A 433 41.44 -16.22 0.58
C THR A 433 42.60 -15.29 0.23
N PHE A 434 43.69 -15.36 0.99
CA PHE A 434 44.87 -14.56 0.69
C PHE A 434 45.49 -14.91 -0.66
N ASP A 435 45.55 -16.19 -1.01
CA ASP A 435 46.06 -16.67 -2.29
C ASP A 435 45.11 -16.27 -3.43
N VAL A 436 43.80 -16.44 -3.23
CA VAL A 436 42.75 -16.03 -4.18
C VAL A 436 42.81 -14.53 -4.52
N LEU A 437 43.16 -13.68 -3.54
CA LEU A 437 43.25 -12.23 -3.74
C LEU A 437 44.56 -11.77 -4.38
N ARG A 438 45.64 -12.56 -4.27
CA ARG A 438 46.96 -12.20 -4.81
C ARG A 438 47.12 -12.58 -6.27
N ASP A 439 46.62 -13.74 -6.69
CA ASP A 439 46.58 -14.15 -8.09
C ASP A 439 45.61 -15.34 -8.27
N PRO A 440 44.47 -15.17 -8.96
CA PRO A 440 43.62 -16.30 -9.32
C PRO A 440 44.31 -17.06 -10.46
N ALA A 441 45.10 -18.08 -10.11
CA ALA A 441 45.72 -18.99 -11.08
C ALA A 441 44.68 -19.57 -12.05
#